data_AF-A0A9D9PET9-F1
#
_entry.id   AF-A0A9D9PET9-F1
#
_cell.length_a   1.000
_cell.length_b   1.000
_cell.length_c   1.000
_cell.angle_alpha   90.00
_cell.angle_beta   90.00
_cell.angle_gamma   90.00
#
_symmetry.space_group_name_H-M   'P 1'
#
loop_
_entity.id
_entity.type
_entity.pdbx_description
1 polymer ?
#
loop_
_entity_poly.entity_id
_entity_poly.type
_entity_poly.pdbx_seq_one_letter_code
_entity_poly.pdbx_strand_id
1 'polypeptide(L)'
;MSIDRWFPLEQQRQYVSRLVGQIGLTRRRAEYFVRLWGYLWLKQQVAWGRSIDPPLSHLDFPDGFVSCTHREAAALFYADRERGSTRAAGMMLDKLADLGLIAKQFDGNTICIQIEALPQLDGLSEDPTQISVRADDFNPRTDAIPVASFLAANYNWMNDNTASPHHIARQLRCWARQYPSGSRVLRRCDNLNPIGFYVLYPTAAVSEKHFFLPPGQSLHLMSVRESGMESHRADDPFVMANPGDLSCTSVFVRSWALDRTYLQPSIVCHLIEDTRATLERMQRDFPNLCDLYALGYHPVYEKIARTVGFQRTSQDSTISIFWLYMSIDRLLELDIAEIADRLTF
;
A
#
# COMPACT_ATOMS: atom_id res chain seq x y z
N MET A 1 -38.47 0.96 -8.78
CA MET A 1 -38.00 1.34 -7.43
C MET A 1 -36.73 2.16 -7.60
N SER A 2 -36.65 3.36 -7.03
CA SER A 2 -35.37 4.09 -7.00
C SER A 2 -34.49 3.42 -5.93
N ILE A 3 -33.35 2.86 -6.37
CA ILE A 3 -32.39 2.21 -5.48
C ILE A 3 -31.81 3.18 -4.46
N ASP A 4 -31.80 4.48 -4.77
CA ASP A 4 -31.23 5.52 -3.91
C ASP A 4 -32.04 5.72 -2.61
N ARG A 5 -33.29 5.26 -2.55
CA ARG A 5 -34.08 5.22 -1.29
C ARG A 5 -33.61 4.11 -0.35
N TRP A 6 -33.12 3.01 -0.90
CA TRP A 6 -32.67 1.85 -0.13
C TRP A 6 -31.18 1.94 0.17
N PHE A 7 -30.41 2.47 -0.77
CA PHE A 7 -28.96 2.59 -0.65
C PHE A 7 -28.54 4.02 -1.04
N PRO A 8 -28.47 4.94 -0.06
CA PRO A 8 -28.18 6.35 -0.32
C PRO A 8 -26.89 6.59 -1.10
N LEU A 9 -26.86 7.68 -1.87
CA LEU A 9 -25.72 8.06 -2.72
C LEU A 9 -24.39 8.19 -1.95
N GLU A 10 -24.44 8.61 -0.68
CA GLU A 10 -23.25 8.72 0.17
C GLU A 10 -22.62 7.35 0.44
N GLN A 11 -23.43 6.34 0.74
CA GLN A 11 -22.95 4.97 0.91
C GLN A 11 -22.48 4.38 -0.43
N GLN A 12 -23.22 4.59 -1.52
CA GLN A 12 -22.78 4.19 -2.86
C GLN A 12 -21.37 4.73 -3.18
N ARG A 13 -21.09 5.99 -2.84
CA ARG A 13 -19.78 6.62 -3.06
C ARG A 13 -18.65 5.94 -2.28
N GLN A 14 -18.92 5.42 -1.08
CA GLN A 14 -17.91 4.68 -0.29
C GLN A 14 -17.51 3.36 -0.96
N TYR A 15 -18.47 2.63 -1.55
CA TYR A 15 -18.16 1.41 -2.28
C TYR A 15 -17.47 1.71 -3.61
N VAL A 16 -17.93 2.76 -4.31
CA VAL A 16 -17.30 3.21 -5.57
C VAL A 16 -15.85 3.65 -5.34
N SER A 17 -15.54 4.36 -4.26
CA SER A 17 -14.17 4.78 -3.99
C SER A 17 -13.22 3.61 -3.70
N ARG A 18 -13.71 2.50 -3.11
CA ARG A 18 -12.94 1.27 -2.92
C ARG A 18 -12.65 0.52 -4.22
N LEU A 19 -13.48 0.72 -5.23
CA LEU A 19 -13.40 0.04 -6.52
C LEU A 19 -12.54 0.80 -7.54
N VAL A 20 -12.57 2.12 -7.51
CA VAL A 20 -11.84 2.97 -8.46
C VAL A 20 -10.33 2.86 -8.23
N GLY A 21 -9.58 2.46 -9.27
CA GLY A 21 -8.13 2.24 -9.21
C GLY A 21 -7.68 0.94 -9.88
N GLN A 22 -8.63 0.03 -10.17
CA GLN A 22 -8.38 -1.19 -10.92
C GLN A 22 -8.31 -0.93 -12.44
N ILE A 23 -7.47 -1.70 -13.15
CA ILE A 23 -7.33 -1.61 -14.60
C ILE A 23 -8.70 -1.86 -15.26
N GLY A 24 -9.16 -0.89 -16.05
CA GLY A 24 -10.43 -1.00 -16.78
C GLY A 24 -11.69 -0.65 -15.99
N LEU A 25 -11.61 -0.41 -14.68
CA LEU A 25 -12.75 0.02 -13.88
C LEU A 25 -12.82 1.54 -13.73
N THR A 26 -13.56 2.18 -14.63
CA THR A 26 -13.84 3.63 -14.51
C THR A 26 -14.87 3.88 -13.42
N ARG A 27 -14.87 5.09 -12.85
CA ARG A 27 -15.86 5.54 -11.86
C ARG A 27 -17.31 5.22 -12.26
N ARG A 28 -17.65 5.44 -13.54
CA ARG A 28 -18.99 5.13 -14.06
C ARG A 28 -19.31 3.63 -14.03
N ARG A 29 -18.33 2.77 -14.33
CA ARG A 29 -18.52 1.30 -14.28
C ARG A 29 -18.68 0.84 -12.84
N ALA A 30 -17.90 1.39 -11.92
CA ALA A 30 -18.03 1.12 -10.48
C ALA A 30 -19.40 1.56 -9.94
N GLU A 31 -19.90 2.75 -10.31
CA GLU A 31 -21.24 3.21 -9.94
C GLU A 31 -22.34 2.24 -10.43
N TYR A 32 -22.24 1.78 -11.68
CA TYR A 32 -23.19 0.80 -12.24
C TYR A 32 -23.11 -0.55 -11.56
N PHE A 33 -21.91 -1.04 -11.27
CA PHE A 33 -21.71 -2.28 -10.55
C PHE A 33 -22.32 -2.24 -9.14
N VAL A 34 -22.05 -1.18 -8.37
CA VAL A 34 -22.60 -1.02 -7.00
C VAL A 34 -24.13 -0.94 -7.01
N ARG A 35 -24.72 -0.22 -7.98
CA ARG A 35 -26.18 -0.18 -8.16
C ARG A 35 -26.75 -1.54 -8.55
N LEU A 36 -26.06 -2.30 -9.41
CA LEU A 36 -26.48 -3.66 -9.77
C LEU A 36 -26.45 -4.58 -8.55
N TRP A 37 -25.34 -4.56 -7.81
CA TRP A 37 -25.16 -5.38 -6.62
C TRP A 37 -26.26 -5.13 -5.58
N GLY A 38 -26.50 -3.87 -5.21
CA GLY A 38 -27.55 -3.54 -4.25
C GLY A 38 -28.95 -3.94 -4.73
N TYR A 39 -29.22 -3.84 -6.04
CA TYR A 39 -30.48 -4.29 -6.61
C TYR A 39 -30.66 -5.81 -6.52
N LEU A 40 -29.65 -6.59 -6.90
CA LEU A 40 -29.73 -8.05 -6.90
C LEU A 40 -29.88 -8.59 -5.47
N TRP A 41 -29.14 -8.02 -4.52
CA TRP A 41 -29.28 -8.38 -3.11
C TRP A 41 -30.68 -8.08 -2.59
N LEU A 42 -31.21 -6.86 -2.80
CA LEU A 42 -32.58 -6.51 -2.41
C LEU A 42 -33.62 -7.44 -3.05
N LYS A 43 -33.46 -7.74 -4.35
CA LYS A 43 -34.37 -8.62 -5.08
C LYS A 43 -34.42 -10.03 -4.47
N GLN A 44 -33.27 -10.57 -4.07
CA GLN A 44 -33.17 -11.87 -3.42
C GLN A 44 -33.81 -11.87 -2.03
N GLN A 45 -33.56 -10.84 -1.21
CA GLN A 45 -34.12 -10.76 0.14
C GLN A 45 -35.65 -10.65 0.12
N VAL A 46 -36.21 -9.88 -0.83
CA VAL A 46 -37.65 -9.80 -1.06
C VAL A 46 -38.21 -11.16 -1.51
N ALA A 47 -37.50 -11.89 -2.39
CA ALA A 47 -37.90 -13.23 -2.80
C ALA A 47 -37.92 -14.23 -1.64
N TRP A 48 -37.08 -14.05 -0.62
CA TRP A 48 -37.09 -14.83 0.63
C TRP A 48 -38.09 -14.33 1.67
N GLY A 49 -38.90 -13.32 1.36
CA GLY A 49 -39.91 -12.78 2.28
C GLY A 49 -39.32 -12.06 3.49
N ARG A 50 -38.05 -11.65 3.44
CA ARG A 50 -37.42 -10.89 4.53
C ARG A 50 -37.85 -9.43 4.46
N SER A 51 -38.28 -8.89 5.60
CA SER A 51 -38.54 -7.46 5.76
C SER A 51 -37.21 -6.76 6.01
N ILE A 52 -36.87 -5.80 5.16
CA ILE A 52 -35.66 -4.99 5.27
C ILE A 52 -36.10 -3.55 5.44
N ASP A 53 -35.60 -2.91 6.49
CA ASP A 53 -35.84 -1.50 6.74
C ASP A 53 -34.79 -0.66 5.98
N PRO A 54 -35.22 0.30 5.14
CA PRO A 54 -34.30 1.25 4.54
C PRO A 54 -33.87 2.32 5.57
N PRO A 55 -32.67 2.92 5.45
CA PRO A 55 -31.64 2.61 4.45
C PRO A 55 -30.78 1.41 4.87
N LEU A 56 -30.24 0.70 3.88
CA LEU A 56 -29.23 -0.34 4.11
C LEU A 56 -28.01 0.28 4.78
N SER A 57 -27.47 -0.36 5.82
CA SER A 57 -26.19 0.06 6.42
C SER A 57 -24.99 -0.61 5.73
N HIS A 58 -25.18 -1.82 5.21
CA HIS A 58 -24.17 -2.61 4.53
C HIS A 58 -24.79 -3.40 3.36
N LEU A 59 -23.98 -3.75 2.36
CA LEU A 59 -24.35 -4.62 1.26
C LEU A 59 -23.67 -5.96 1.43
N ASP A 60 -24.44 -7.03 1.55
CA ASP A 60 -23.91 -8.39 1.47
C ASP A 60 -24.00 -8.93 0.04
N PHE A 61 -23.29 -10.01 -0.23
CA PHE A 61 -23.35 -10.67 -1.53
C PHE A 61 -24.64 -11.49 -1.66
N PRO A 62 -25.33 -11.43 -2.81
CA PRO A 62 -26.44 -12.33 -3.07
C PRO A 62 -25.93 -13.78 -3.21
N ASP A 63 -26.71 -14.74 -2.71
CA ASP A 63 -26.39 -16.16 -2.84
C ASP A 63 -26.60 -16.62 -4.29
N GLY A 64 -25.50 -16.89 -5.00
CA GLY A 64 -25.51 -17.44 -6.35
C GLY A 64 -26.14 -16.51 -7.40
N PHE A 65 -26.82 -17.12 -8.38
CA PHE A 65 -27.37 -16.43 -9.54
C PHE A 65 -28.75 -15.82 -9.25
N VAL A 66 -28.90 -14.51 -9.48
CA VAL A 66 -30.17 -13.77 -9.36
C VAL A 66 -30.65 -13.30 -10.72
N SER A 67 -31.93 -13.51 -11.04
CA SER A 67 -32.50 -13.09 -12.32
C SER A 67 -32.49 -11.57 -12.48
N CYS A 68 -32.03 -11.07 -13.61
CA CYS A 68 -32.00 -9.63 -13.90
C CYS A 68 -32.10 -9.39 -15.40
N THR A 69 -33.25 -8.93 -15.86
CA THR A 69 -33.47 -8.59 -17.26
C THR A 69 -32.61 -7.39 -17.67
N HIS A 70 -32.26 -7.30 -18.95
CA HIS A 70 -31.59 -6.10 -19.48
C HIS A 70 -32.40 -4.82 -19.27
N ARG A 71 -33.74 -4.92 -19.15
CA ARG A 71 -34.62 -3.80 -18.85
C ARG A 71 -34.45 -3.33 -17.40
N GLU A 72 -34.38 -4.26 -16.45
CA GLU A 72 -34.06 -3.94 -15.04
C GLU A 72 -32.66 -3.32 -14.94
N ALA A 73 -31.65 -3.91 -15.58
CA ALA A 73 -30.30 -3.35 -15.63
C ALA A 73 -30.27 -1.93 -16.24
N ALA A 74 -31.02 -1.68 -17.33
CA ALA A 74 -31.11 -0.36 -17.94
C ALA A 74 -31.78 0.66 -17.00
N ALA A 75 -32.83 0.25 -16.28
CA ALA A 75 -33.48 1.09 -15.29
C ALA A 75 -32.53 1.46 -14.14
N LEU A 76 -31.58 0.59 -13.77
CA LEU A 76 -30.59 0.86 -12.73
C LEU A 76 -29.46 1.78 -13.22
N PHE A 77 -28.90 1.50 -14.40
CA PHE A 77 -27.75 2.23 -14.93
C PHE A 77 -28.12 3.63 -15.43
N TYR A 78 -29.36 3.82 -15.85
CA TYR A 78 -29.80 5.03 -16.53
C TYR A 78 -31.02 5.69 -15.87
N ALA A 79 -31.36 5.35 -14.61
CA ALA A 79 -32.48 5.92 -13.85
C ALA A 79 -32.56 7.45 -13.93
N ASP A 80 -31.39 8.11 -13.87
CA ASP A 80 -31.24 9.56 -13.75
C ASP A 80 -30.88 10.24 -15.08
N ARG A 81 -31.01 9.54 -16.23
CA ARG A 81 -30.55 10.04 -17.53
C ARG A 81 -31.59 9.85 -18.62
N GLU A 82 -31.73 10.88 -19.46
CA GLU A 82 -32.52 10.81 -20.71
C GLU A 82 -31.93 9.84 -21.75
N ARG A 83 -30.70 9.35 -21.54
CA ARG A 83 -29.98 8.48 -22.48
C ARG A 83 -29.56 7.16 -21.83
N GLY A 84 -30.03 6.07 -22.42
CA GLY A 84 -29.68 4.70 -22.07
C GLY A 84 -30.67 3.72 -22.72
N SER A 85 -30.19 2.63 -23.29
CA SER A 85 -31.05 1.61 -23.90
C SER A 85 -30.81 0.24 -23.26
N THR A 86 -31.79 -0.65 -23.37
CA THR A 86 -31.67 -2.07 -22.99
C THR A 86 -30.42 -2.71 -23.60
N ARG A 87 -30.07 -2.34 -24.84
CA ARG A 87 -28.85 -2.80 -25.51
C ARG A 87 -27.58 -2.26 -24.86
N ALA A 88 -27.56 -0.98 -24.47
CA ALA A 88 -26.43 -0.38 -23.78
C ALA A 88 -26.20 -0.98 -22.38
N ALA A 89 -27.28 -1.33 -21.67
CA ALA A 89 -27.20 -2.05 -20.41
C ALA A 89 -26.61 -3.45 -20.59
N GLY A 90 -27.03 -4.19 -21.62
CA GLY A 90 -26.42 -5.48 -21.99
C GLY A 90 -24.90 -5.38 -22.20
N MET A 91 -24.45 -4.40 -23.00
CA MET A 91 -23.01 -4.16 -23.21
C MET A 91 -22.26 -3.75 -21.94
N MET A 92 -22.93 -3.09 -20.99
CA MET A 92 -22.33 -2.78 -19.69
C MET A 92 -22.17 -4.04 -18.86
N LEU A 93 -23.18 -4.94 -18.86
CA LEU A 93 -23.08 -6.23 -18.20
C LEU A 93 -21.96 -7.11 -18.79
N ASP A 94 -21.78 -7.10 -20.12
CA ASP A 94 -20.62 -7.76 -20.76
C ASP A 94 -19.31 -7.21 -20.20
N LYS A 95 -19.15 -5.87 -20.15
CA LYS A 95 -17.94 -5.23 -19.62
C LYS A 95 -17.68 -5.54 -18.15
N LEU A 96 -18.74 -5.63 -17.33
CA LEU A 96 -18.59 -5.99 -15.91
C LEU A 96 -18.17 -7.46 -15.77
N ALA A 97 -18.67 -8.35 -16.64
CA ALA A 97 -18.26 -9.75 -16.66
C ALA A 97 -16.80 -9.92 -17.14
N ASP A 98 -16.39 -9.20 -18.18
CA ASP A 98 -15.00 -9.19 -18.67
C ASP A 98 -14.01 -8.70 -17.61
N LEU A 99 -14.47 -7.83 -16.70
CA LEU A 99 -13.70 -7.34 -15.56
C LEU A 99 -13.69 -8.31 -14.37
N GLY A 100 -14.37 -9.46 -14.47
CA GLY A 100 -14.47 -10.45 -13.40
C GLY A 100 -15.33 -10.00 -12.21
N LEU A 101 -16.20 -9.00 -12.40
CA LEU A 101 -17.06 -8.47 -11.32
C LEU A 101 -18.37 -9.24 -11.18
N ILE A 102 -18.84 -9.84 -12.28
CA ILE A 102 -20.08 -10.60 -12.31
C ILE A 102 -19.92 -11.84 -13.20
N ALA A 103 -20.60 -12.91 -12.84
CA ALA A 103 -20.86 -14.03 -13.74
C ALA A 103 -22.28 -13.92 -14.31
N LYS A 104 -22.46 -14.42 -15.54
CA LYS A 104 -23.75 -14.38 -16.24
C LYS A 104 -24.10 -15.78 -16.74
N GLN A 105 -25.34 -16.17 -16.51
CA GLN A 105 -25.91 -17.41 -17.03
C GLN A 105 -27.26 -17.12 -17.67
N PHE A 106 -27.60 -17.79 -18.77
CA PHE A 106 -28.93 -17.72 -19.36
C PHE A 106 -29.74 -18.95 -18.93
N ASP A 107 -30.90 -18.75 -18.33
CA ASP A 107 -31.75 -19.83 -17.80
C ASP A 107 -32.83 -20.31 -18.79
N GLY A 108 -32.82 -19.77 -20.02
CA GLY A 108 -33.84 -20.02 -21.04
C GLY A 108 -34.86 -18.89 -21.20
N ASN A 109 -35.05 -18.05 -20.19
CA ASN A 109 -36.00 -16.94 -20.19
C ASN A 109 -35.35 -15.58 -19.94
N THR A 110 -34.40 -15.51 -19.01
CA THR A 110 -33.70 -14.27 -18.64
C THR A 110 -32.22 -14.55 -18.36
N ILE A 111 -31.44 -13.48 -18.33
CA ILE A 111 -30.09 -13.56 -17.81
C ILE A 111 -30.16 -13.53 -16.27
N CYS A 112 -29.41 -14.44 -15.68
CA CYS A 112 -29.16 -14.52 -14.25
C CYS A 112 -27.73 -14.05 -14.00
N ILE A 113 -27.57 -13.21 -12.99
CA ILE A 113 -26.31 -12.53 -12.67
C ILE A 113 -25.91 -12.96 -11.27
N GLN A 114 -24.67 -13.40 -11.12
CA GLN A 114 -24.02 -13.61 -9.84
C GLN A 114 -23.00 -12.48 -9.65
N ILE A 115 -22.97 -11.88 -8.47
CA ILE A 115 -21.91 -10.94 -8.10
C ILE A 115 -20.71 -11.78 -7.65
N GLU A 116 -19.56 -11.54 -8.28
CA GLU A 116 -18.32 -12.18 -7.83
C GLU A 116 -17.83 -11.47 -6.58
N ALA A 117 -17.51 -12.26 -5.55
CA ALA A 117 -16.94 -11.75 -4.33
C ALA A 117 -15.58 -11.11 -4.65
N LEU A 118 -15.52 -9.78 -4.56
CA LEU A 118 -14.27 -9.08 -4.68
C LEU A 118 -13.58 -9.10 -3.32
N PRO A 119 -12.30 -9.53 -3.23
CA PRO A 119 -11.55 -9.50 -1.98
C PRO A 119 -11.48 -8.09 -1.36
N GLN A 120 -11.68 -7.02 -2.15
CA GLN A 120 -11.68 -5.63 -1.68
C GLN A 120 -13.05 -5.15 -1.15
N LEU A 121 -14.12 -5.91 -1.37
CA LEU A 121 -15.50 -5.59 -1.00
C LEU A 121 -16.07 -6.57 0.02
N ASP A 122 -15.53 -7.78 0.11
CA ASP A 122 -15.76 -8.65 1.25
C ASP A 122 -15.29 -7.94 2.52
N GLY A 123 -16.21 -7.84 3.48
CA GLY A 123 -15.94 -7.47 4.87
C GLY A 123 -15.07 -8.48 5.61
N LEU A 124 -14.11 -9.12 4.92
CA LEU A 124 -12.84 -9.49 5.53
C LEU A 124 -12.04 -8.16 5.63
N SER A 125 -12.47 -7.18 6.42
CA SER A 125 -11.99 -7.15 7.80
C SER A 125 -11.54 -8.53 8.29
N GLU A 126 -10.41 -9.01 7.77
CA GLU A 126 -9.41 -9.43 8.73
C GLU A 126 -9.23 -8.20 9.60
N ASP A 127 -9.87 -8.22 10.76
CA ASP A 127 -9.64 -7.21 11.78
C ASP A 127 -8.12 -7.18 11.91
N PRO A 128 -7.43 -6.10 11.46
CA PRO A 128 -5.98 -6.18 11.32
C PRO A 128 -5.31 -6.37 12.68
N THR A 129 -6.10 -6.20 13.76
CA THR A 129 -5.80 -6.55 15.14
C THR A 129 -5.53 -8.05 15.40
N GLN A 130 -5.89 -8.98 14.49
CA GLN A 130 -5.63 -10.42 14.65
C GLN A 130 -4.50 -10.97 13.77
N ILE A 131 -3.88 -10.15 12.93
CA ILE A 131 -2.84 -10.63 12.01
C ILE A 131 -1.54 -10.82 12.79
N SER A 132 -1.16 -12.08 13.00
CA SER A 132 0.15 -12.41 13.55
C SER A 132 1.24 -12.13 12.52
N VAL A 133 2.28 -11.40 12.94
CA VAL A 133 3.39 -10.98 12.09
C VAL A 133 4.71 -11.49 12.66
N ARG A 134 5.71 -11.66 11.81
CA ARG A 134 7.08 -11.99 12.20
C ARG A 134 8.08 -11.25 11.34
N ALA A 135 9.13 -10.75 11.98
CA ALA A 135 10.27 -10.19 11.27
C ALA A 135 11.23 -11.30 10.81
N ASP A 136 11.82 -11.13 9.62
CA ASP A 136 12.67 -12.11 8.98
C ASP A 136 13.75 -11.43 8.13
N ASP A 137 14.75 -12.20 7.69
CA ASP A 137 15.70 -11.74 6.68
C ASP A 137 14.99 -11.48 5.36
N PHE A 138 15.35 -10.37 4.72
CA PHE A 138 14.87 -10.10 3.37
C PHE A 138 15.53 -11.08 2.39
N ASN A 139 14.71 -11.82 1.66
CA ASN A 139 15.12 -12.72 0.60
C ASN A 139 14.95 -12.04 -0.77
N PRO A 140 16.04 -11.63 -1.45
CA PRO A 140 15.98 -10.91 -2.72
C PRO A 140 15.34 -11.71 -3.88
N ARG A 141 15.16 -13.03 -3.72
CA ARG A 141 14.53 -13.90 -4.72
C ARG A 141 13.00 -13.89 -4.63
N THR A 142 12.46 -13.87 -3.41
CA THR A 142 11.02 -13.98 -3.16
C THR A 142 10.38 -12.63 -2.84
N ASP A 143 11.12 -11.73 -2.20
CA ASP A 143 10.52 -10.54 -1.58
C ASP A 143 10.70 -9.28 -2.42
N ALA A 144 11.75 -9.22 -3.24
CA ALA A 144 12.09 -8.01 -3.97
C ALA A 144 10.95 -7.48 -4.84
N ILE A 145 10.15 -8.38 -5.43
CA ILE A 145 9.00 -8.00 -6.26
C ILE A 145 7.83 -7.49 -5.41
N PRO A 146 7.25 -8.29 -4.47
CA PRO A 146 6.12 -7.82 -3.67
C PRO A 146 6.46 -6.57 -2.84
N VAL A 147 7.69 -6.49 -2.29
CA VAL A 147 8.16 -5.29 -1.59
C VAL A 147 8.23 -4.08 -2.53
N ALA A 148 8.82 -4.24 -3.71
CA ALA A 148 8.89 -3.15 -4.67
C ALA A 148 7.51 -2.66 -5.12
N SER A 149 6.53 -3.56 -5.27
CA SER A 149 5.16 -3.22 -5.65
C SER A 149 4.47 -2.33 -4.61
N PHE A 150 4.54 -2.67 -3.32
CA PHE A 150 3.91 -1.82 -2.29
C PHE A 150 4.72 -0.54 -2.02
N LEU A 151 6.06 -0.59 -2.14
CA LEU A 151 6.88 0.62 -2.06
C LEU A 151 6.53 1.60 -3.18
N ALA A 152 6.36 1.14 -4.42
CA ALA A 152 5.93 2.00 -5.52
C ALA A 152 4.60 2.70 -5.20
N ALA A 153 3.62 1.99 -4.63
CA ALA A 153 2.37 2.58 -4.18
C ALA A 153 2.57 3.67 -3.10
N ASN A 154 3.52 3.45 -2.18
CA ASN A 154 3.91 4.43 -1.16
C ASN A 154 4.68 5.65 -1.72
N TYR A 155 5.25 5.57 -2.93
CA TYR A 155 5.97 6.67 -3.59
C TYR A 155 5.14 7.43 -4.64
N ASN A 156 4.02 6.88 -5.11
CA ASN A 156 3.16 7.48 -6.15
C ASN A 156 2.67 8.90 -5.84
N TRP A 157 2.64 9.34 -4.58
CA TRP A 157 2.19 10.68 -4.20
C TRP A 157 3.18 11.81 -4.56
N MET A 158 4.45 11.48 -4.89
CA MET A 158 5.49 12.47 -5.16
C MET A 158 5.72 12.79 -6.65
N ASN A 159 5.24 11.97 -7.61
CA ASN A 159 5.40 12.24 -9.06
C ASN A 159 4.46 11.37 -9.92
N ASP A 160 3.87 11.96 -10.98
CA ASP A 160 3.01 11.28 -11.97
C ASP A 160 3.78 10.31 -12.90
N ASN A 161 5.11 10.31 -12.91
CA ASN A 161 5.96 9.39 -13.69
C ASN A 161 6.69 8.39 -12.77
N THR A 162 5.92 7.38 -12.37
CA THR A 162 6.12 6.44 -11.27
C THR A 162 7.48 5.73 -11.22
N ALA A 163 8.08 5.69 -10.02
CA ALA A 163 9.16 4.76 -9.68
C ALA A 163 8.77 3.33 -10.09
N SER A 164 9.43 2.78 -11.10
CA SER A 164 9.08 1.46 -11.61
C SER A 164 9.34 0.40 -10.56
N PRO A 165 8.38 -0.48 -10.21
CA PRO A 165 8.62 -1.62 -9.33
C PRO A 165 9.81 -2.47 -9.78
N HIS A 166 10.07 -2.53 -11.10
CA HIS A 166 11.25 -3.20 -11.65
C HIS A 166 12.57 -2.53 -11.20
N HIS A 167 12.65 -1.20 -11.26
CA HIS A 167 13.82 -0.44 -10.80
C HIS A 167 14.03 -0.60 -9.30
N ILE A 168 12.97 -0.45 -8.50
CA ILE A 168 13.01 -0.63 -7.05
C ILE A 168 13.51 -2.06 -6.74
N ALA A 169 12.90 -3.09 -7.33
CA ALA A 169 13.31 -4.49 -7.08
C ALA A 169 14.79 -4.74 -7.42
N ARG A 170 15.32 -4.12 -8.50
CA ARG A 170 16.74 -4.21 -8.85
C ARG A 170 17.63 -3.58 -7.78
N GLN A 171 17.25 -2.42 -7.26
CA GLN A 171 18.01 -1.75 -6.19
C GLN A 171 17.96 -2.54 -4.88
N LEU A 172 16.80 -3.05 -4.47
CA LEU A 172 16.68 -3.87 -3.27
C LEU A 172 17.58 -5.11 -3.34
N ARG A 173 17.64 -5.77 -4.51
CA ARG A 173 18.54 -6.90 -4.74
C ARG A 173 20.01 -6.51 -4.67
N CYS A 174 20.36 -5.30 -5.12
CA CYS A 174 21.74 -4.79 -5.05
C CYS A 174 22.16 -4.58 -3.60
N TRP A 175 21.34 -3.86 -2.82
CA TRP A 175 21.63 -3.58 -1.42
C TRP A 175 21.69 -4.87 -0.58
N ALA A 176 20.74 -5.77 -0.75
CA ALA A 176 20.74 -7.07 -0.07
C ALA A 176 21.93 -7.95 -0.44
N ARG A 177 22.55 -7.76 -1.62
CA ARG A 177 23.78 -8.47 -1.98
C ARG A 177 25.02 -7.89 -1.28
N GLN A 178 25.07 -6.57 -1.11
CA GLN A 178 26.20 -5.90 -0.47
C GLN A 178 26.22 -6.13 1.04
N TYR A 179 25.06 -6.02 1.69
CA TYR A 179 24.92 -6.28 3.13
C TYR A 179 23.54 -6.90 3.44
N PRO A 180 23.42 -8.23 3.37
CA PRO A 180 22.15 -8.94 3.56
C PRO A 180 21.50 -8.63 4.92
N SER A 181 22.31 -8.62 5.99
CA SER A 181 21.85 -8.44 7.37
C SER A 181 21.16 -7.09 7.63
N GLY A 182 21.41 -6.08 6.80
CA GLY A 182 20.78 -4.76 6.92
C GLY A 182 19.42 -4.66 6.24
N SER A 183 18.99 -5.67 5.47
CA SER A 183 17.70 -5.69 4.79
C SER A 183 16.76 -6.67 5.47
N ARG A 184 15.62 -6.18 5.94
CA ARG A 184 14.71 -6.95 6.80
C ARG A 184 13.27 -6.76 6.35
N VAL A 185 12.45 -7.77 6.61
CA VAL A 185 11.06 -7.81 6.13
C VAL A 185 10.14 -8.29 7.24
N LEU A 186 8.99 -7.64 7.35
CA LEU A 186 7.91 -8.07 8.21
C LEU A 186 6.89 -8.83 7.38
N ARG A 187 6.56 -10.05 7.80
CA ARG A 187 5.66 -10.94 7.07
C ARG A 187 4.47 -11.30 7.93
N ARG A 188 3.35 -11.57 7.29
CA ARG A 188 2.26 -12.29 7.94
C ARG A 188 2.68 -13.74 8.19
N CYS A 189 2.30 -14.29 9.34
CA CYS A 189 2.62 -15.66 9.71
C CYS A 189 1.81 -16.71 8.92
N ASP A 190 0.64 -16.34 8.41
CA ASP A 190 -0.31 -17.24 7.76
C ASP A 190 0.06 -17.56 6.30
N ASN A 191 0.54 -16.57 5.55
CA ASN A 191 0.81 -16.68 4.11
C ASN A 191 2.22 -16.20 3.71
N LEU A 192 3.02 -15.73 4.67
CA LEU A 192 4.39 -15.24 4.47
C LEU A 192 4.51 -13.99 3.58
N ASN A 193 3.39 -13.37 3.21
CA ASN A 193 3.40 -12.16 2.41
C ASN A 193 4.08 -11.02 3.18
N PRO A 194 4.99 -10.27 2.52
CA PRO A 194 5.63 -9.14 3.15
C PRO A 194 4.64 -7.98 3.27
N ILE A 195 4.52 -7.44 4.49
CA ILE A 195 3.67 -6.29 4.84
C ILE A 195 4.49 -5.12 5.36
N GLY A 196 5.78 -5.33 5.63
CA GLY A 196 6.71 -4.30 6.06
C GLY A 196 8.11 -4.60 5.57
N PHE A 197 8.91 -3.55 5.42
CA PHE A 197 10.26 -3.65 4.90
C PHE A 197 11.10 -2.48 5.39
N TYR A 198 12.36 -2.75 5.71
CA TYR A 198 13.33 -1.70 5.89
C TYR A 198 14.73 -2.12 5.45
N VAL A 199 15.56 -1.12 5.17
CA VAL A 199 16.97 -1.28 4.82
C VAL A 199 17.80 -0.31 5.63
N LEU A 200 18.67 -0.86 6.46
CA LEU A 200 19.73 -0.18 7.17
C LEU A 200 21.01 -0.27 6.35
N TYR A 201 21.45 0.86 5.82
CA TYR A 201 22.56 0.96 4.89
C TYR A 201 23.78 1.54 5.62
N PRO A 202 24.74 0.71 6.07
CA PRO A 202 25.95 1.21 6.71
C PRO A 202 26.72 2.06 5.70
N THR A 203 26.95 3.32 6.03
CA THR A 203 27.42 4.32 5.08
C THR A 203 28.93 4.49 5.22
N ALA A 204 29.66 4.38 4.11
CA ALA A 204 31.10 4.63 4.10
C ALA A 204 31.38 6.12 4.38
N ALA A 205 32.49 6.42 5.07
CA ALA A 205 32.87 7.78 5.48
C ALA A 205 32.86 8.80 4.32
N VAL A 206 33.19 8.36 3.09
CA VAL A 206 33.18 9.19 1.88
C VAL A 206 31.79 9.78 1.55
N SER A 207 30.73 9.12 2.00
CA SER A 207 29.33 9.49 1.74
C SER A 207 28.68 10.27 2.89
N GLU A 208 29.29 10.34 4.08
CA GLU A 208 28.69 11.02 5.25
C GLU A 208 28.39 12.50 5.00
N LYS A 209 29.24 13.18 4.21
CA LYS A 209 29.02 14.58 3.80
C LYS A 209 27.66 14.81 3.15
N HIS A 210 27.05 13.80 2.54
CA HIS A 210 25.76 13.94 1.87
C HIS A 210 24.59 14.16 2.84
N PHE A 211 24.70 13.74 4.11
CA PHE A 211 23.68 14.03 5.13
C PHE A 211 23.62 15.52 5.53
N PHE A 212 24.64 16.30 5.16
CA PHE A 212 24.71 17.74 5.40
C PHE A 212 24.36 18.57 4.16
N LEU A 213 24.05 17.91 3.03
CA LEU A 213 23.61 18.54 1.79
C LEU A 213 22.09 18.40 1.61
N PRO A 214 21.45 19.23 0.76
CA PRO A 214 20.04 19.07 0.44
C PRO A 214 19.69 17.65 0.00
N PRO A 215 18.65 17.02 0.58
CA PRO A 215 18.38 15.59 0.41
C PRO A 215 17.89 15.19 -0.99
N GLY A 216 17.51 16.12 -1.87
CA GLY A 216 16.89 15.79 -3.17
C GLY A 216 17.76 14.97 -4.09
N GLN A 217 19.08 15.06 -3.94
CA GLN A 217 20.02 14.25 -4.69
C GLN A 217 20.15 12.81 -4.19
N SER A 218 19.47 12.44 -3.10
CA SER A 218 19.60 11.16 -2.40
C SER A 218 18.43 10.19 -2.68
N LEU A 219 17.45 10.58 -3.51
CA LEU A 219 16.25 9.81 -3.86
C LEU A 219 16.50 8.78 -5.00
N HIS A 220 17.21 7.69 -4.73
CA HIS A 220 17.60 6.73 -5.79
C HIS A 220 16.57 5.65 -6.13
N LEU A 221 15.63 5.36 -5.22
CA LEU A 221 14.51 4.45 -5.52
C LEU A 221 13.55 5.04 -6.56
N MET A 222 13.62 6.35 -6.82
CA MET A 222 12.64 7.10 -7.58
C MET A 222 13.14 7.62 -8.93
N SER A 223 14.43 7.52 -9.24
CA SER A 223 14.98 8.07 -10.48
C SER A 223 14.66 7.18 -11.68
N VAL A 224 13.50 7.40 -12.31
CA VAL A 224 13.27 7.03 -13.72
C VAL A 224 13.37 8.31 -14.53
N ARG A 225 14.40 8.45 -15.35
CA ARG A 225 14.38 9.43 -16.46
C ARG A 225 14.48 8.68 -17.77
N GLU A 226 13.36 8.60 -18.47
CA GLU A 226 13.32 8.44 -19.93
C GLU A 226 13.57 9.81 -20.56
N SER A 227 14.80 10.07 -20.98
CA SER A 227 15.10 11.04 -22.03
C SER A 227 16.58 10.98 -22.41
N GLY A 228 16.91 10.14 -23.40
CA GLY A 228 17.88 10.38 -24.49
C GLY A 228 19.29 10.96 -24.24
N MET A 229 19.77 11.10 -23.00
CA MET A 229 21.15 11.50 -22.71
C MET A 229 21.76 10.52 -21.71
N GLU A 230 22.44 9.52 -22.27
CA GLU A 230 23.44 8.71 -21.56
C GLU A 230 24.62 9.62 -21.18
N SER A 231 24.61 10.20 -19.98
CA SER A 231 25.86 10.59 -19.31
C SER A 231 25.66 10.95 -17.83
N HIS A 232 26.20 10.09 -16.95
CA HIS A 232 26.83 10.43 -15.66
C HIS A 232 26.02 10.60 -14.36
N ARG A 233 24.84 9.99 -14.17
CA ARG A 233 24.25 9.80 -12.82
C ARG A 233 23.53 8.47 -12.61
N ALA A 234 24.15 7.36 -13.04
CA ALA A 234 23.61 6.01 -12.88
C ALA A 234 23.99 5.35 -11.54
N ASP A 235 24.87 5.97 -10.75
CA ASP A 235 25.40 5.40 -9.50
C ASP A 235 24.78 6.07 -8.28
N ASP A 236 24.44 5.26 -7.28
CA ASP A 236 24.05 5.70 -5.95
C ASP A 236 25.21 6.53 -5.34
N PRO A 237 25.01 7.80 -4.94
CA PRO A 237 26.03 8.65 -4.34
C PRO A 237 26.39 8.18 -2.94
N PHE A 238 25.55 7.33 -2.33
CA PHE A 238 25.88 6.63 -1.11
C PHE A 238 26.63 5.34 -1.44
N VAL A 239 27.79 5.18 -0.83
CA VAL A 239 28.60 3.97 -0.88
C VAL A 239 28.41 3.22 0.42
N MET A 240 28.13 1.93 0.33
CA MET A 240 27.99 1.06 1.50
C MET A 240 29.37 0.77 2.09
N ALA A 241 29.49 0.84 3.41
CA ALA A 241 30.67 0.38 4.11
C ALA A 241 30.71 -1.15 4.13
N ASN A 242 31.93 -1.72 4.14
CA ASN A 242 32.11 -3.17 4.30
C ASN A 242 32.22 -3.53 5.79
N PRO A 243 31.69 -4.69 6.23
CA PRO A 243 31.88 -5.16 7.60
C PRO A 243 33.36 -5.12 8.02
N GLY A 244 33.63 -4.64 9.23
CA GLY A 244 34.96 -4.38 9.78
C GLY A 244 35.51 -2.98 9.52
N ASP A 245 34.81 -2.14 8.75
CA ASP A 245 35.19 -0.75 8.51
C ASP A 245 35.03 0.10 9.79
N LEU A 246 36.16 0.43 10.42
CA LEU A 246 36.22 1.24 11.63
C LEU A 246 35.86 2.72 11.38
N SER A 247 35.83 3.17 10.13
CA SER A 247 35.43 4.53 9.78
C SER A 247 33.92 4.69 9.58
N CYS A 248 33.17 3.58 9.58
CA CYS A 248 31.72 3.63 9.46
C CYS A 248 31.09 4.09 10.79
N THR A 249 30.59 5.32 10.82
CA THR A 249 29.88 5.87 11.99
C THR A 249 28.37 5.96 11.78
N SER A 250 27.94 5.96 10.52
CA SER A 250 26.58 6.32 10.13
C SER A 250 25.82 5.21 9.42
N VAL A 251 24.54 5.06 9.72
CA VAL A 251 23.57 4.25 8.97
C VAL A 251 22.58 5.16 8.28
N PHE A 252 22.34 4.90 6.99
CA PHE A 252 21.20 5.48 6.28
C PHE A 252 20.04 4.48 6.25
N VAL A 253 18.91 4.83 6.87
CA VAL A 253 17.63 4.17 6.66
C VAL A 253 17.13 4.48 5.24
N ARG A 254 17.51 3.66 4.26
CA ARG A 254 17.18 3.86 2.83
C ARG A 254 15.71 3.65 2.53
N SER A 255 15.08 2.77 3.30
CA SER A 255 13.65 2.52 3.27
C SER A 255 13.22 2.05 4.64
N TRP A 256 12.06 2.51 5.09
CA TRP A 256 11.37 1.98 6.25
C TRP A 256 9.89 2.19 5.99
N ALA A 257 9.18 1.11 5.69
CA ALA A 257 7.83 1.19 5.17
C ALA A 257 6.98 0.01 5.63
N LEU A 258 5.71 0.29 5.83
CA LEU A 258 4.64 -0.68 6.02
C LEU A 258 3.62 -0.52 4.89
N ASP A 259 2.96 -1.60 4.52
CA ASP A 259 1.75 -1.49 3.76
C ASP A 259 0.71 -0.73 4.61
N ARG A 260 0.08 0.30 4.01
CA ARG A 260 -0.83 1.21 4.70
C ARG A 260 -2.00 0.49 5.37
N THR A 261 -2.42 -0.65 4.83
CA THR A 261 -3.50 -1.49 5.38
C THR A 261 -3.14 -2.06 6.75
N TYR A 262 -1.84 -2.18 7.05
CA TYR A 262 -1.30 -2.79 8.27
C TYR A 262 -0.69 -1.76 9.23
N LEU A 263 -0.97 -0.48 9.03
CA LEU A 263 -0.41 0.60 9.84
C LEU A 263 -1.11 0.66 11.21
N GLN A 264 -0.62 -0.14 12.16
CA GLN A 264 -1.15 -0.24 13.52
C GLN A 264 -0.02 -0.10 14.56
N PRO A 265 -0.30 0.37 15.79
CA PRO A 265 0.74 0.61 16.79
C PRO A 265 1.57 -0.65 17.10
N SER A 266 0.90 -1.79 17.27
CA SER A 266 1.54 -3.08 17.56
C SER A 266 2.50 -3.51 16.45
N ILE A 267 2.07 -3.42 15.19
CA ILE A 267 2.87 -3.80 14.01
C ILE A 267 4.06 -2.85 13.82
N VAL A 268 3.84 -1.54 14.02
CA VAL A 268 4.91 -0.54 13.99
C VAL A 268 5.94 -0.81 15.08
N CYS A 269 5.51 -1.07 16.32
CA CYS A 269 6.39 -1.42 17.42
C CYS A 269 7.21 -2.68 17.12
N HIS A 270 6.59 -3.71 16.55
CA HIS A 270 7.31 -4.94 16.15
C HIS A 270 8.39 -4.66 15.10
N LEU A 271 8.13 -3.75 14.15
CA LEU A 271 9.13 -3.35 13.16
C LEU A 271 10.28 -2.53 13.78
N ILE A 272 9.97 -1.68 14.77
CA ILE A 272 10.98 -0.91 15.53
C ILE A 272 11.85 -1.85 16.37
N GLU A 273 11.27 -2.85 17.03
CA GLU A 273 11.99 -3.86 17.80
C GLU A 273 12.97 -4.65 16.93
N ASP A 274 12.54 -5.13 15.75
CA ASP A 274 13.45 -5.80 14.82
C ASP A 274 14.53 -4.84 14.29
N THR A 275 14.20 -3.56 14.09
CA THR A 275 15.19 -2.53 13.71
C THR A 275 16.27 -2.38 14.78
N ARG A 276 15.90 -2.34 16.07
CA ARG A 276 16.85 -2.27 17.20
C ARG A 276 17.74 -3.52 17.24
N ALA A 277 17.15 -4.71 17.20
CA ALA A 277 17.91 -5.96 17.20
C ALA A 277 18.87 -6.06 16.00
N THR A 278 18.49 -5.49 14.86
CA THR A 278 19.36 -5.42 13.67
C THR A 278 20.50 -4.42 13.86
N LEU A 279 20.25 -3.25 14.44
CA LEU A 279 21.31 -2.28 14.75
C LEU A 279 22.32 -2.82 15.78
N GLU A 280 21.87 -3.54 16.81
CA GLU A 280 22.77 -4.21 17.76
C GLU A 280 23.69 -5.23 17.07
N ARG A 281 23.16 -5.96 16.08
CA ARG A 281 23.98 -6.85 15.24
C ARG A 281 24.95 -6.05 14.38
N MET A 282 24.50 -4.97 13.75
CA MET A 282 25.32 -4.10 12.92
C MET A 282 26.48 -3.48 13.70
N GLN A 283 26.31 -3.12 14.97
CA GLN A 283 27.40 -2.60 15.80
C GLN A 283 28.55 -3.62 16.02
N ARG A 284 28.30 -4.93 15.86
CA ARG A 284 29.37 -5.93 15.87
C ARG A 284 30.15 -5.94 14.56
N ASP A 285 29.47 -5.71 13.46
CA ASP A 285 30.08 -5.62 12.13
C ASP A 285 30.77 -4.26 11.92
N PHE A 286 30.29 -3.20 12.58
CA PHE A 286 30.79 -1.83 12.50
C PHE A 286 30.94 -1.23 13.91
N PRO A 287 32.11 -1.39 14.56
CA PRO A 287 32.27 -1.08 15.99
C PRO A 287 32.03 0.39 16.39
N ASN A 288 32.18 1.33 15.46
CA ASN A 288 32.03 2.78 15.71
C ASN A 288 30.67 3.34 15.24
N LEU A 289 29.72 2.47 14.92
CA LEU A 289 28.41 2.84 14.41
C LEU A 289 27.55 3.50 15.49
N CYS A 290 27.24 4.79 15.32
CA CYS A 290 26.53 5.60 16.31
C CYS A 290 25.42 6.49 15.75
N ASP A 291 25.42 6.80 14.46
CA ASP A 291 24.50 7.77 13.86
C ASP A 291 23.47 7.11 12.93
N LEU A 292 22.21 7.56 13.00
CA LEU A 292 21.12 7.07 12.18
C LEU A 292 20.45 8.22 11.43
N TYR A 293 20.51 8.16 10.10
CA TYR A 293 19.90 9.13 9.20
C TYR A 293 18.75 8.51 8.42
N ALA A 294 17.69 9.27 8.20
CA ALA A 294 16.54 8.87 7.39
C ALA A 294 16.04 10.04 6.54
N LEU A 295 15.26 9.73 5.50
CA LEU A 295 14.57 10.75 4.72
C LEU A 295 13.12 10.89 5.19
N GLY A 296 12.75 12.10 5.60
CA GLY A 296 11.36 12.47 5.79
C GLY A 296 10.76 12.95 4.47
N TYR A 297 9.87 12.14 3.89
CA TYR A 297 9.13 12.51 2.69
C TYR A 297 7.62 12.41 2.91
N HIS A 298 7.11 11.36 3.53
CA HIS A 298 5.67 11.15 3.66
C HIS A 298 5.14 11.51 5.07
N PRO A 299 4.05 12.30 5.21
CA PRO A 299 3.59 12.84 6.50
C PRO A 299 3.33 11.81 7.59
N VAL A 300 2.83 10.63 7.23
CA VAL A 300 2.59 9.53 8.19
C VAL A 300 3.90 9.00 8.77
N TYR A 301 4.92 8.76 7.94
CA TYR A 301 6.22 8.21 8.37
C TYR A 301 7.07 9.25 9.09
N GLU A 302 7.09 10.48 8.56
CA GLU A 302 6.84 11.67 9.36
C GLU A 302 6.62 11.52 10.87
N LYS A 303 5.33 11.46 11.18
CA LYS A 303 4.79 11.45 12.52
C LYS A 303 5.39 10.30 13.34
N ILE A 304 5.51 9.11 12.75
CA ILE A 304 6.15 7.94 13.38
C ILE A 304 7.58 8.28 13.79
N ALA A 305 8.42 8.75 12.86
CA ALA A 305 9.82 9.06 13.13
C ALA A 305 9.98 10.09 14.25
N ARG A 306 9.14 11.13 14.26
CA ARG A 306 9.12 12.13 15.34
C ARG A 306 8.66 11.57 16.68
N THR A 307 7.68 10.65 16.70
CA THR A 307 7.25 9.97 17.93
C THR A 307 8.39 9.12 18.50
N VAL A 308 9.11 8.41 17.64
CA VAL A 308 10.31 7.61 17.98
C VAL A 308 11.49 8.48 18.44
N GLY A 309 11.51 9.77 18.10
CA GLY A 309 12.50 10.74 18.60
C GLY A 309 13.46 11.29 17.55
N PHE A 310 13.25 10.99 16.26
CA PHE A 310 14.02 11.62 15.19
C PHE A 310 13.79 13.13 15.13
N GLN A 311 14.87 13.85 14.84
CA GLN A 311 14.88 15.30 14.66
C GLN A 311 15.11 15.65 13.20
N ARG A 312 14.41 16.68 12.71
CA ARG A 312 14.71 17.25 11.39
C ARG A 312 16.02 18.04 11.48
N THR A 313 16.87 17.89 10.47
CA THR A 313 18.14 18.63 10.39
C THR A 313 18.12 19.64 9.26
N SER A 314 18.27 19.20 8.01
CA SER A 314 18.28 20.05 6.82
C SER A 314 17.15 19.67 5.85
N GLN A 315 16.65 20.67 5.13
CA GLN A 315 15.53 20.54 4.20
C GLN A 315 15.97 20.88 2.78
N ASP A 316 15.36 20.24 1.79
CA ASP A 316 15.56 20.62 0.39
C ASP A 316 14.78 21.91 0.06
N SER A 317 15.41 22.80 -0.71
CA SER A 317 14.81 24.09 -1.06
C SER A 317 13.76 24.00 -2.17
N THR A 318 13.74 22.88 -2.91
CA THR A 318 12.93 22.71 -4.13
C THR A 318 11.81 21.70 -3.98
N ILE A 319 12.01 20.69 -3.14
CA ILE A 319 11.04 19.62 -2.88
C ILE A 319 10.81 19.45 -1.38
N SER A 320 9.60 19.06 -0.99
CA SER A 320 9.19 18.94 0.42
C SER A 320 9.75 17.67 1.07
N ILE A 321 11.07 17.53 1.10
CA ILE A 321 11.79 16.46 1.77
C ILE A 321 12.89 17.03 2.67
N PHE A 322 13.24 16.29 3.72
CA PHE A 322 14.25 16.71 4.70
C PHE A 322 14.97 15.50 5.27
N TRP A 323 16.17 15.75 5.81
CA TRP A 323 16.90 14.78 6.60
C TRP A 323 16.32 14.68 8.01
N LEU A 324 16.25 13.46 8.50
CA LEU A 324 15.93 13.08 9.86
C LEU A 324 17.17 12.45 10.48
N TYR A 325 17.41 12.75 11.75
CA TYR A 325 18.56 12.26 12.52
C TYR A 325 18.13 11.74 13.89
N MET A 326 18.78 10.66 14.33
CA MET A 326 18.77 10.15 15.69
C MET A 326 20.09 9.41 15.94
N SER A 327 20.61 9.40 17.17
CA SER A 327 21.72 8.49 17.50
C SER A 327 21.18 7.08 17.71
N ILE A 328 21.98 6.07 17.34
CA ILE A 328 21.64 4.66 17.50
C ILE A 328 21.42 4.33 18.98
N ASP A 329 22.27 4.82 19.88
CA ASP A 329 22.15 4.59 21.32
C ASP A 329 20.77 4.99 21.84
N ARG A 330 20.27 6.17 21.43
CA ARG A 330 18.94 6.63 21.84
C ARG A 330 17.82 5.76 21.29
N LEU A 331 17.98 5.20 20.09
CA LEU A 331 16.99 4.28 19.53
C LEU A 331 17.00 2.94 20.29
N LEU A 332 18.19 2.46 20.65
CA LEU A 332 18.37 1.22 21.41
C LEU A 332 17.85 1.34 22.85
N GLU A 333 17.81 2.55 23.42
CA GLU A 333 17.27 2.82 24.75
C GLU A 333 15.75 3.10 24.78
N LEU A 334 15.06 3.07 23.63
CA LEU A 334 13.63 3.39 23.57
C LEU A 334 12.77 2.44 24.40
N ASP A 335 11.85 3.03 25.17
CA ASP A 335 10.72 2.33 25.76
C ASP A 335 9.62 2.14 24.69
N ILE A 336 9.52 0.91 24.16
CA ILE A 336 8.57 0.58 23.10
C ILE A 336 7.12 0.67 23.60
N ALA A 337 6.88 0.42 24.89
CA ALA A 337 5.53 0.52 25.46
C ALA A 337 5.07 1.98 25.48
N GLU A 338 5.92 2.91 25.91
CA GLU A 338 5.59 4.35 25.87
C GLU A 338 5.37 4.84 24.42
N ILE A 339 6.18 4.35 23.48
CA ILE A 339 6.01 4.68 22.05
C ILE A 339 4.67 4.17 21.53
N ALA A 340 4.27 2.94 21.88
CA ALA A 340 3.01 2.35 21.44
C ALA A 340 1.80 3.23 21.81
N ASP A 341 1.78 3.77 23.03
CA ASP A 341 0.70 4.63 23.54
C ASP A 341 0.62 5.99 22.81
N ARG A 342 1.74 6.45 22.25
CA ARG A 342 1.84 7.75 21.55
C ARG A 342 1.65 7.62 20.04
N LEU A 343 1.71 6.41 19.48
CA LEU A 343 1.48 6.17 18.07
C LEU A 343 0.01 6.37 17.71
N THR A 344 -0.25 7.32 16.82
CA THR A 344 -1.58 7.64 16.32
C THR A 344 -1.52 7.76 14.80
N PHE A 345 -2.43 7.10 14.10
CA PHE A 345 -2.42 6.98 12.64
C PHE A 345 -3.56 7.74 11.98
#